data_AF-A0A1I0QLG2-F1
#
_entry.id   AF-A0A1I0QLG2-F1
#
_cell.length_a   1.000
_cell.length_b   1.000
_cell.length_c   1.000
_cell.angle_alpha   90.00
_cell.angle_beta   90.00
_cell.angle_gamma   90.00
#
_symmetry.space_group_name_H-M   'P 1'
#
loop_
_entity.id
_entity.type
_entity.pdbx_description
1 polymer ?
#
loop_
_entity_poly.entity_id
_entity_poly.type
_entity_poly.pdbx_seq_one_letter_code
_entity_poly.pdbx_strand_id
1 'polypeptide(L)'
;MWMIIFMVLPIVALAYVAWHVWMVLPFTALWKSLVIAAGVFCFAMLFMNFARKFDTCPLPVAQAVYDIGTSSIFVLLYMVMLFLVLDLGRLFHLVPRTFLFHSGHASLAIFVLLFGIFLYGHLHYNNKVRVPLELKSSKPLPREYKVVMASDFHIGYHNTRKELARWVDMINSEHPDFILIAGDIIDGSMRPLKEERMYEEFLRLEAPVYACLGNHEFYAGHPEAKQFYKDAGIRLLIDEAAVIDSSIVIVGRDDRTNMHRKSVKRLVPDRSKYIIVLDHQPYDLNLSEEAGVDFQLSGHTHRGQVWPISWITDHVYECSWGSHQRGQTQFYVSSGIGIWGGRFRIGTQSEYVVATLRSNNI
;
A
#
# COMPACT_ATOMS: atom_id res chain seq x y z
N MET A 1 -16.98 -4.40 18.66
CA MET A 1 -17.81 -4.61 17.46
C MET A 1 -16.95 -4.89 16.23
N TRP A 2 -16.04 -3.98 15.84
CA TRP A 2 -15.14 -4.16 14.67
C TRP A 2 -14.25 -5.40 14.72
N MET A 3 -13.63 -5.72 15.86
CA MET A 3 -12.80 -6.93 16.02
C MET A 3 -13.59 -8.23 15.84
N ILE A 4 -14.86 -8.26 16.25
CA ILE A 4 -15.74 -9.43 16.07
C ILE A 4 -16.09 -9.60 14.60
N ILE A 5 -16.43 -8.51 13.90
CA ILE A 5 -16.69 -8.55 12.45
C ILE A 5 -15.44 -9.01 11.69
N PHE A 6 -14.27 -8.47 12.05
CA PHE A 6 -12.98 -8.81 11.43
C PHE A 6 -12.58 -10.28 11.63
N MET A 7 -12.98 -10.92 12.74
CA MET A 7 -12.68 -12.33 12.98
C MET A 7 -13.77 -13.29 12.47
N VAL A 8 -15.04 -12.92 12.59
CA VAL A 8 -16.17 -13.82 12.25
C VAL A 8 -16.44 -13.83 10.75
N LEU A 9 -16.40 -12.67 10.09
CA LEU A 9 -16.75 -12.57 8.68
C LEU A 9 -15.84 -13.41 7.77
N PRO A 10 -14.50 -13.42 7.94
CA PRO A 10 -13.63 -14.29 7.14
C PRO A 10 -13.87 -15.78 7.37
N ILE A 11 -14.23 -16.19 8.59
CA ILE A 11 -14.55 -17.58 8.90
C ILE A 11 -15.85 -18.01 8.22
N VAL A 12 -16.88 -17.15 8.23
CA VAL A 12 -18.14 -17.39 7.51
C VAL A 12 -17.90 -17.46 6.00
N ALA A 13 -17.09 -16.54 5.46
CA ALA A 13 -16.66 -16.56 4.07
C ALA A 13 -15.93 -17.86 3.71
N LEU A 14 -15.02 -18.33 4.56
CA LEU A 14 -14.28 -19.58 4.35
C LEU A 14 -15.21 -20.78 4.33
N ALA A 15 -16.17 -20.86 5.25
CA ALA A 15 -17.19 -21.92 5.27
C ALA A 15 -18.08 -21.89 4.02
N TYR A 16 -18.50 -20.69 3.59
CA TYR A 16 -19.29 -20.48 2.37
C TYR A 16 -18.55 -20.95 1.10
N VAL A 17 -17.28 -20.58 0.99
CA VAL A 17 -16.41 -21.00 -0.12
C VAL A 17 -16.15 -22.50 -0.09
N ALA A 18 -15.85 -23.07 1.09
CA ALA A 18 -15.61 -24.50 1.24
C ALA A 18 -16.84 -25.34 0.81
N TRP A 19 -18.04 -24.89 1.18
CA TRP A 19 -19.28 -25.53 0.74
C TRP A 19 -19.43 -25.50 -0.78
N HIS A 20 -19.18 -24.36 -1.42
CA HIS A 20 -19.25 -24.26 -2.89
C HIS A 20 -18.21 -25.11 -3.60
N VAL A 21 -16.96 -25.11 -3.11
CA VAL A 21 -15.89 -25.96 -3.65
C VAL A 21 -16.26 -27.44 -3.54
N TRP A 22 -16.85 -27.86 -2.41
CA TRP A 22 -17.34 -29.23 -2.24
C TRP A 22 -18.41 -29.61 -3.28
N MET A 23 -19.31 -28.68 -3.59
CA MET A 23 -20.40 -28.91 -4.52
C MET A 23 -19.92 -28.96 -5.97
N VAL A 24 -19.07 -28.01 -6.38
CA VAL A 24 -18.63 -27.84 -7.77
C VAL A 24 -17.64 -28.92 -8.22
N LEU A 25 -16.68 -29.30 -7.36
CA LEU A 25 -15.61 -30.21 -7.77
C LEU A 25 -16.15 -31.58 -8.22
N PRO A 26 -15.71 -32.12 -9.37
CA PRO A 26 -16.14 -33.43 -9.87
C PRO A 26 -15.27 -34.59 -9.33
N PHE A 27 -14.70 -34.43 -8.13
CA PHE A 27 -13.78 -35.42 -7.54
C PHE A 27 -14.45 -36.27 -6.46
N THR A 28 -13.77 -37.32 -6.01
CA THR A 28 -14.20 -38.11 -4.84
C THR A 28 -14.13 -37.27 -3.57
N ALA A 29 -14.85 -37.70 -2.53
CA ALA A 29 -14.89 -37.01 -1.24
C ALA A 29 -13.48 -36.78 -0.64
N LEU A 30 -12.56 -37.74 -0.81
CA LEU A 30 -11.17 -37.61 -0.36
C LEU A 30 -10.48 -36.40 -1.00
N TRP A 31 -10.51 -36.30 -2.33
CA TRP A 31 -9.87 -35.20 -3.05
C TRP A 31 -10.52 -33.85 -2.77
N LYS A 32 -11.85 -33.80 -2.60
CA LYS A 32 -12.56 -32.59 -2.17
C LYS A 32 -12.08 -32.12 -0.80
N SER A 33 -12.01 -33.03 0.17
CA SER A 33 -11.52 -32.74 1.51
C SER A 33 -10.08 -32.23 1.49
N LEU A 34 -9.21 -32.80 0.65
CA LEU A 34 -7.83 -32.34 0.51
C LEU A 34 -7.73 -30.92 -0.05
N VAL A 35 -8.52 -30.58 -1.07
CA VAL A 35 -8.54 -29.21 -1.64
C VAL A 35 -9.03 -28.20 -0.61
N ILE A 36 -10.11 -28.52 0.12
CA ILE A 36 -10.63 -27.64 1.17
C ILE A 36 -9.63 -27.51 2.31
N ALA A 37 -9.03 -28.62 2.77
CA ALA A 37 -8.02 -28.59 3.82
C ALA A 37 -6.80 -27.74 3.42
N ALA A 38 -6.36 -27.82 2.15
CA ALA A 38 -5.30 -26.96 1.65
C ALA A 38 -5.69 -25.48 1.68
N GLY A 39 -6.90 -25.12 1.24
CA GLY A 39 -7.40 -23.73 1.31
C GLY A 39 -7.51 -23.20 2.75
N VAL A 40 -8.04 -24.02 3.67
CA VAL A 40 -8.10 -23.71 5.10
C VAL A 40 -6.71 -23.56 5.70
N PHE A 41 -5.75 -24.40 5.29
CA PHE A 41 -4.37 -24.32 5.74
C PHE A 41 -3.70 -23.02 5.28
N CYS A 42 -3.86 -22.64 4.00
CA CYS A 42 -3.38 -21.36 3.49
C CYS A 42 -4.00 -20.18 4.25
N PHE A 43 -5.31 -20.24 4.55
CA PHE A 43 -5.97 -19.21 5.35
C PHE A 43 -5.47 -19.18 6.80
N ALA A 44 -5.22 -20.35 7.40
CA ALA A 44 -4.69 -20.45 8.75
C ALA A 44 -3.28 -19.84 8.88
N MET A 45 -2.47 -19.86 7.81
CA MET A 45 -1.16 -19.20 7.79
C MET A 45 -1.24 -17.69 8.06
N LEU A 46 -2.36 -17.03 7.72
CA LEU A 46 -2.57 -15.62 8.05
C LEU A 46 -2.44 -15.36 9.56
N PHE A 47 -2.94 -16.30 10.38
CA PHE A 47 -2.89 -16.18 11.84
C PHE A 47 -1.50 -16.49 12.41
N MET A 48 -0.66 -17.20 11.66
CA MET A 48 0.73 -17.43 12.06
C MET A 48 1.53 -16.14 12.12
N ASN A 49 1.18 -15.12 11.31
CA ASN A 49 1.80 -13.80 11.36
C ASN A 49 1.65 -13.11 12.72
N PHE A 50 0.61 -13.45 13.49
CA PHE A 50 0.38 -12.92 14.84
C PHE A 50 0.98 -13.81 15.95
N ALA A 51 1.53 -14.98 15.59
CA ALA A 51 2.11 -15.88 16.56
C ALA A 51 3.45 -15.33 17.05
N ARG A 52 3.67 -15.29 18.38
CA ARG A 52 4.93 -14.85 18.99
C ARG A 52 6.19 -15.57 18.47
N LYS A 53 6.04 -16.78 17.91
CA LYS A 53 7.13 -17.59 17.37
C LYS A 53 7.39 -17.36 15.87
N PHE A 54 6.59 -16.55 15.19
CA PHE A 54 6.76 -16.30 13.75
C PHE A 54 8.17 -15.78 13.42
N ASP A 55 8.66 -14.85 14.24
CA ASP A 55 10.01 -14.30 14.11
C ASP A 55 11.15 -15.28 14.45
N THR A 56 10.84 -16.52 14.87
CA THR A 56 11.83 -17.58 15.09
C THR A 56 11.97 -18.55 13.91
N CYS A 57 11.07 -18.50 12.94
CA CYS A 57 11.15 -19.32 11.73
C CYS A 57 12.29 -18.83 10.82
N PRO A 58 12.97 -19.72 10.05
CA PRO A 58 13.92 -19.30 9.02
C PRO A 58 13.28 -18.26 8.09
N LEU A 59 14.03 -17.20 7.73
CA LEU A 59 13.47 -16.06 7.00
C LEU A 59 12.70 -16.45 5.71
N PRO A 60 13.20 -17.35 4.84
CA PRO A 60 12.46 -17.76 3.65
C PRO A 60 11.13 -18.45 3.97
N VAL A 61 11.07 -19.19 5.09
CA VAL A 61 9.84 -19.83 5.56
C VAL A 61 8.86 -18.79 6.07
N ALA A 62 9.33 -17.81 6.85
CA ALA A 62 8.51 -16.70 7.31
C ALA A 62 7.93 -15.89 6.13
N GLN A 63 8.76 -15.56 5.13
CA GLN A 63 8.34 -14.89 3.91
C GLN A 63 7.26 -15.70 3.17
N ALA A 64 7.46 -17.01 2.98
CA ALA A 64 6.48 -17.86 2.32
C ALA A 64 5.15 -17.96 3.09
N VAL A 65 5.20 -18.14 4.41
CA VAL A 65 4.00 -18.19 5.27
C VAL A 65 3.26 -16.85 5.24
N TYR A 66 3.98 -15.73 5.30
CA TYR A 66 3.41 -14.39 5.20
C TYR A 66 2.72 -14.18 3.86
N ASP A 67 3.42 -14.46 2.75
CA ASP A 67 2.89 -14.29 1.39
C ASP A 67 1.67 -15.18 1.15
N ILE A 68 1.71 -16.46 1.55
CA ILE A 68 0.58 -17.39 1.38
C ILE A 68 -0.61 -16.95 2.25
N GLY A 69 -0.37 -16.65 3.52
CA GLY A 69 -1.39 -16.23 4.48
C GLY A 69 -2.09 -14.95 4.03
N THR A 70 -1.32 -13.93 3.68
CA THR A 70 -1.86 -12.64 3.23
C THR A 70 -2.44 -12.69 1.82
N SER A 71 -1.98 -13.57 0.93
CA SER A 71 -2.62 -13.76 -0.38
C SER A 71 -3.97 -14.47 -0.24
N SER A 72 -4.10 -15.37 0.74
CA SER A 72 -5.33 -16.17 0.93
C SER A 72 -6.57 -15.32 1.21
N ILE A 73 -6.45 -14.17 1.88
CA ILE A 73 -7.60 -13.29 2.16
C ILE A 73 -8.14 -12.64 0.89
N PHE A 74 -7.27 -12.27 -0.05
CA PHE A 74 -7.68 -11.72 -1.35
C PHE A 74 -8.32 -12.82 -2.21
N VAL A 75 -7.74 -14.02 -2.24
CA VAL A 75 -8.34 -15.18 -2.93
C VAL A 75 -9.72 -15.48 -2.35
N LEU A 76 -9.85 -15.49 -1.03
CA LEU A 76 -11.11 -15.73 -0.34
C LEU A 76 -12.16 -14.67 -0.72
N LEU A 77 -11.81 -13.39 -0.73
CA LEU A 77 -12.69 -12.30 -1.15
C LEU A 77 -13.25 -12.54 -2.56
N TYR A 78 -12.37 -12.84 -3.53
CA TYR A 78 -12.78 -13.04 -4.92
C TYR A 78 -13.58 -14.33 -5.12
N MET A 79 -13.27 -15.40 -4.37
CA MET A 79 -14.08 -16.62 -4.38
C MET A 79 -15.48 -16.38 -3.83
N VAL A 80 -15.61 -15.62 -2.73
CA VAL A 80 -16.93 -15.23 -2.19
C VAL A 80 -17.71 -14.45 -3.24
N MET A 81 -17.12 -13.42 -3.84
CA MET A 81 -17.79 -12.61 -4.85
C MET A 81 -18.23 -13.44 -6.06
N LEU A 82 -17.36 -14.32 -6.56
CA LEU A 82 -17.67 -15.19 -7.69
C LEU A 82 -18.82 -16.13 -7.37
N PHE A 83 -18.80 -16.80 -6.21
CA PHE A 83 -19.89 -17.70 -5.83
C PHE A 83 -21.19 -16.95 -5.57
N LEU A 84 -21.16 -15.73 -5.01
CA LEU A 84 -22.35 -14.89 -4.88
C LEU A 84 -22.96 -14.56 -6.25
N VAL A 85 -22.14 -14.20 -7.25
CA VAL A 85 -22.62 -13.96 -8.62
C VAL A 85 -23.22 -15.22 -9.23
N LEU A 86 -22.58 -16.38 -9.04
CA LEU A 86 -23.09 -17.66 -9.52
C LEU A 86 -24.40 -18.08 -8.83
N ASP A 87 -24.52 -17.83 -7.52
CA ASP A 87 -25.73 -18.08 -6.74
C ASP A 87 -26.89 -17.19 -7.19
N LEU A 88 -26.63 -15.90 -7.42
CA LEU A 88 -27.61 -14.96 -7.98
C LEU A 88 -28.00 -15.38 -9.41
N GLY A 89 -27.03 -15.73 -10.25
CA GLY A 89 -27.29 -16.24 -11.59
C GLY A 89 -28.15 -17.50 -11.56
N ARG A 90 -27.94 -18.40 -10.60
CA ARG A 90 -28.81 -19.57 -10.39
C ARG A 90 -30.21 -19.16 -9.96
N LEU A 91 -30.34 -18.21 -9.02
CA LEU A 91 -31.62 -17.71 -8.52
C LEU A 91 -32.47 -17.08 -9.64
N PHE A 92 -31.84 -16.35 -10.56
CA PHE A 92 -32.49 -15.76 -11.73
C PHE A 92 -32.52 -16.68 -12.97
N HIS A 93 -32.24 -17.97 -12.81
CA HIS A 93 -32.28 -18.99 -13.87
C HIS A 93 -31.31 -18.75 -15.06
N LEU A 94 -30.29 -17.91 -14.87
CA LEU A 94 -29.21 -17.66 -15.85
C LEU A 94 -28.10 -18.72 -15.78
N VAL A 95 -27.88 -19.31 -14.60
CA VAL A 95 -26.88 -20.36 -14.37
C VAL A 95 -27.60 -21.67 -14.07
N PRO A 96 -27.43 -22.73 -14.89
CA PRO A 96 -28.11 -23.99 -14.65
C PRO A 96 -27.55 -24.66 -13.39
N ARG A 97 -28.43 -25.32 -12.62
CA ARG A 97 -28.03 -26.03 -11.39
C ARG A 97 -26.94 -27.06 -11.65
N THR A 98 -26.96 -27.73 -12.81
CA THR A 98 -25.92 -28.71 -13.19
C THR A 98 -24.52 -28.11 -13.30
N PHE A 99 -24.40 -26.80 -13.56
CA PHE A 99 -23.10 -26.13 -13.60
C PHE A 99 -22.45 -26.03 -12.21
N LEU A 100 -23.24 -25.90 -11.14
CA LEU A 100 -22.71 -25.69 -9.79
C LEU A 100 -22.51 -26.98 -8.99
N PHE A 101 -22.79 -28.15 -9.57
CA PHE A 101 -22.79 -29.43 -8.87
C PHE A 101 -22.05 -30.51 -9.69
N HIS A 102 -20.93 -31.02 -9.18
CA HIS A 102 -20.07 -32.03 -9.81
C HIS A 102 -19.74 -31.72 -11.28
N SER A 103 -19.32 -30.49 -11.56
CA SER A 103 -19.05 -30.02 -12.92
C SER A 103 -17.56 -29.73 -13.11
N GLY A 104 -16.91 -30.55 -13.95
CA GLY A 104 -15.52 -30.32 -14.34
C GLY A 104 -15.34 -29.04 -15.16
N HIS A 105 -16.31 -28.71 -16.03
CA HIS A 105 -16.29 -27.47 -16.80
C HIS A 105 -16.39 -26.24 -15.91
N ALA A 106 -17.27 -26.24 -14.91
CA ALA A 106 -17.36 -25.14 -13.96
C ALA A 106 -16.12 -25.01 -13.09
N SER A 107 -15.60 -26.14 -12.59
CA SER A 107 -14.36 -26.17 -11.82
C SER A 107 -13.19 -25.56 -12.60
N LEU A 108 -13.03 -25.96 -13.87
CA LEU A 108 -11.99 -25.43 -14.74
C LEU A 108 -12.22 -23.95 -15.07
N ALA A 109 -13.45 -23.55 -15.38
CA ALA A 109 -13.77 -22.15 -15.68
C ALA A 109 -13.50 -21.22 -14.48
N ILE A 110 -13.90 -21.63 -13.28
CA ILE A 110 -13.62 -20.90 -12.03
C ILE A 110 -12.11 -20.79 -11.80
N PHE A 111 -11.37 -21.90 -11.96
CA PHE A 111 -9.92 -21.89 -11.81
C PHE A 111 -9.25 -20.95 -12.81
N VAL A 112 -9.57 -21.08 -14.10
CA VAL A 112 -8.99 -20.25 -15.17
C VAL A 112 -9.30 -18.77 -14.95
N LEU A 113 -10.54 -18.44 -14.55
CA LEU A 113 -10.94 -17.06 -14.28
C LEU A 113 -10.16 -16.48 -13.10
N LEU A 114 -10.14 -17.16 -11.95
CA LEU A 114 -9.43 -16.67 -10.76
C LEU A 114 -7.92 -16.60 -11.01
N PHE A 115 -7.34 -17.64 -11.63
CA PHE A 115 -5.93 -17.63 -12.01
C PHE A 115 -5.61 -16.43 -12.92
N GLY A 116 -6.43 -16.17 -13.93
CA GLY A 116 -6.27 -15.03 -14.82
C GLY A 116 -6.34 -13.69 -14.08
N ILE A 117 -7.31 -13.51 -13.17
CA ILE A 117 -7.45 -12.29 -12.37
C ILE A 117 -6.24 -12.06 -11.46
N PHE A 118 -5.77 -13.09 -10.74
CA PHE A 118 -4.64 -12.95 -9.83
C PHE A 118 -3.31 -12.85 -10.56
N LEU A 119 -3.14 -13.52 -11.70
CA LEU A 119 -1.99 -13.34 -12.57
C LEU A 119 -1.95 -11.91 -13.11
N TYR A 120 -3.07 -11.40 -13.63
CA TYR A 120 -3.20 -10.00 -14.03
C TYR A 120 -2.84 -9.06 -12.88
N GLY A 121 -3.42 -9.28 -11.69
CA GLY A 121 -3.16 -8.46 -10.51
C GLY A 121 -1.69 -8.46 -10.09
N HIS A 122 -1.02 -9.60 -10.19
CA HIS A 122 0.39 -9.73 -9.86
C HIS A 122 1.29 -9.03 -10.89
N LEU A 123 0.99 -9.19 -12.18
CA LEU A 123 1.70 -8.50 -13.27
C LEU A 123 1.52 -6.98 -13.16
N HIS A 124 0.31 -6.51 -12.85
CA HIS A 124 0.03 -5.09 -12.61
C HIS A 124 0.75 -4.54 -11.38
N TYR A 125 0.85 -5.32 -10.29
CA TYR A 125 1.66 -4.92 -9.14
C TYR A 125 3.13 -4.76 -9.53
N ASN A 126 3.69 -5.69 -10.31
CA ASN A 126 5.09 -5.63 -10.72
C ASN A 126 5.40 -4.44 -11.65
N ASN A 127 4.41 -3.96 -12.40
CA ASN A 127 4.52 -2.78 -13.26
C ASN A 127 4.29 -1.49 -12.46
N LYS A 128 5.36 -0.86 -11.96
CA LYS A 128 5.28 0.43 -11.26
C LYS A 128 5.10 1.57 -12.27
N VAL A 129 3.98 2.28 -12.18
CA VAL A 129 3.65 3.36 -13.12
C VAL A 129 4.30 4.67 -12.68
N ARG A 130 4.98 5.33 -13.61
CA ARG A 130 5.49 6.69 -13.46
C ARG A 130 4.37 7.70 -13.71
N VAL A 131 4.02 8.51 -12.71
CA VAL A 131 3.00 9.55 -12.86
C VAL A 131 3.67 10.92 -12.96
N PRO A 132 3.60 11.62 -14.11
CA PRO A 132 4.11 12.98 -14.22
C PRO A 132 3.19 13.96 -13.48
N LEU A 133 3.78 14.91 -12.75
CA LEU A 133 3.04 15.98 -12.06
C LEU A 133 3.71 17.34 -12.29
N GLU A 134 2.92 18.38 -12.52
CA GLU A 134 3.42 19.74 -12.69
C GLU A 134 3.02 20.58 -11.47
N LEU A 135 4.00 20.98 -10.67
CA LEU A 135 3.81 21.85 -9.52
C LEU A 135 4.21 23.27 -9.86
N LYS A 136 3.27 24.19 -9.67
CA LYS A 136 3.44 25.60 -9.97
C LYS A 136 3.53 26.42 -8.70
N SER A 137 4.63 27.14 -8.55
CA SER A 137 4.87 28.04 -7.43
C SER A 137 4.55 29.49 -7.79
N SER A 138 3.70 30.13 -7.00
CA SER A 138 3.55 31.60 -7.01
C SER A 138 4.71 32.31 -6.28
N LYS A 139 5.51 31.55 -5.53
CA LYS A 139 6.64 32.02 -4.75
C LYS A 139 7.95 31.85 -5.55
N PRO A 140 8.95 32.73 -5.33
CA PRO A 140 10.18 32.68 -6.10
C PRO A 140 10.96 31.40 -5.82
N LEU A 141 11.32 30.68 -6.88
CA LEU A 141 12.26 29.56 -6.86
C LEU A 141 13.52 29.96 -7.62
N PRO A 142 14.72 29.58 -7.16
CA PRO A 142 15.97 29.95 -7.83
C PRO A 142 16.17 29.19 -9.15
N ARG A 143 15.51 28.04 -9.32
CA ARG A 143 15.51 27.21 -10.52
C ARG A 143 14.30 26.26 -10.52
N GLU A 144 14.16 25.50 -11.60
CA GLU A 144 13.27 24.34 -11.65
C GLU A 144 13.86 23.17 -10.87
N TYR A 145 12.98 22.39 -10.21
CA TYR A 145 13.34 21.18 -9.48
C TYR A 145 12.58 19.97 -10.02
N LYS A 146 13.29 18.87 -10.21
CA LYS A 146 12.68 17.55 -10.43
C LYS A 146 12.62 16.80 -9.11
N VAL A 147 11.43 16.39 -8.72
CA VAL A 147 11.18 15.73 -7.43
C VAL A 147 10.54 14.37 -7.69
N VAL A 148 11.16 13.32 -7.16
CA VAL A 148 10.51 12.00 -7.14
C VAL A 148 9.78 11.84 -5.81
N MET A 149 8.52 11.43 -5.88
CA MET A 149 7.66 11.24 -4.72
C MET A 149 7.11 9.83 -4.70
N ALA A 150 7.13 9.20 -3.53
CA ALA A 150 6.59 7.86 -3.32
C ALA A 150 6.00 7.72 -1.92
N SER A 151 5.30 6.62 -1.68
CA SER A 151 4.77 6.26 -0.36
C SER A 151 4.60 4.75 -0.28
N ASP A 152 4.37 4.22 0.93
CA ASP A 152 3.89 2.85 1.14
C ASP A 152 4.78 1.80 0.46
N PHE A 153 6.08 1.85 0.75
CA PHE A 153 7.03 0.85 0.27
C PHE A 153 6.74 -0.50 0.94
N HIS A 154 6.32 -0.49 2.21
CA HIS A 154 6.03 -1.68 3.01
C HIS A 154 7.12 -2.75 2.89
N ILE A 155 8.39 -2.36 2.96
CA ILE A 155 9.49 -3.33 2.91
C ILE A 155 9.41 -4.24 4.13
N GLY A 156 9.65 -5.53 3.92
CA GLY A 156 9.35 -6.54 4.92
C GLY A 156 9.40 -7.95 4.37
N TYR A 157 8.48 -8.80 4.83
CA TYR A 157 8.44 -10.22 4.43
C TYR A 157 8.04 -10.44 2.97
N HIS A 158 7.24 -9.55 2.38
CA HIS A 158 6.75 -9.64 1.00
C HIS A 158 7.48 -8.68 0.06
N ASN A 159 7.65 -7.41 0.43
CA ASN A 159 8.47 -6.48 -0.35
C ASN A 159 9.94 -6.60 0.08
N THR A 160 10.63 -7.54 -0.57
CA THR A 160 12.01 -7.94 -0.23
C THR A 160 13.06 -6.89 -0.65
N ARG A 161 14.30 -7.07 -0.18
CA ARG A 161 15.46 -6.26 -0.60
C ARG A 161 15.62 -6.19 -2.12
N LYS A 162 15.34 -7.29 -2.82
CA LYS A 162 15.42 -7.35 -4.29
C LYS A 162 14.42 -6.41 -4.96
N GLU A 163 13.20 -6.30 -4.43
CA GLU A 163 12.20 -5.36 -4.96
C GLU A 163 12.60 -3.92 -4.67
N LEU A 164 13.07 -3.63 -3.44
CA LEU A 164 13.58 -2.32 -3.07
C LEU A 164 14.73 -1.87 -3.99
N ALA A 165 15.70 -2.76 -4.28
CA ALA A 165 16.81 -2.47 -5.19
C ALA A 165 16.32 -2.02 -6.58
N ARG A 166 15.29 -2.69 -7.14
CA ARG A 166 14.70 -2.31 -8.43
C ARG A 166 14.00 -0.96 -8.38
N TRP A 167 13.34 -0.64 -7.26
CA TRP A 167 12.65 0.63 -7.11
C TRP A 167 13.65 1.78 -6.93
N VAL A 168 14.75 1.55 -6.22
CA VAL A 168 15.86 2.50 -6.10
C VAL A 168 16.48 2.79 -7.47
N ASP A 169 16.74 1.76 -8.30
CA ASP A 169 17.25 1.95 -9.66
C ASP A 169 16.29 2.78 -10.52
N MET A 170 14.99 2.51 -10.42
CA MET A 170 13.94 3.27 -11.10
C MET A 170 13.90 4.73 -10.65
N ILE A 171 13.99 5.00 -9.34
CA ILE A 171 14.02 6.36 -8.78
C ILE A 171 15.28 7.12 -9.24
N ASN A 172 16.45 6.50 -9.19
CA ASN A 172 17.71 7.12 -9.65
C ASN A 172 17.69 7.44 -11.14
N SER A 173 17.04 6.60 -11.96
CA SER A 173 16.92 6.84 -13.41
C SER A 173 16.13 8.11 -13.78
N GLU A 174 15.36 8.67 -12.84
CA GLU A 174 14.68 9.95 -13.04
C GLU A 174 15.62 11.15 -12.88
N HIS A 175 16.80 10.95 -12.27
CA HIS A 175 17.73 12.00 -11.86
C HIS A 175 17.05 13.12 -11.05
N PRO A 176 16.45 12.82 -9.88
CA PRO A 176 15.79 13.81 -9.05
C PRO A 176 16.79 14.75 -8.36
N ASP A 177 16.35 15.98 -8.09
CA ASP A 177 17.06 16.91 -7.21
C ASP A 177 16.89 16.53 -5.73
N PHE A 178 15.73 15.99 -5.37
CA PHE A 178 15.44 15.42 -4.06
C PHE A 178 14.24 14.45 -4.14
N ILE A 179 14.12 13.60 -3.13
CA ILE A 179 13.12 12.54 -3.05
C ILE A 179 12.24 12.76 -1.81
N LEU A 180 10.93 12.59 -1.97
CA LEU A 180 9.95 12.69 -0.90
C LEU A 180 9.26 11.34 -0.68
N ILE A 181 9.22 10.86 0.57
CA ILE A 181 8.54 9.63 0.93
C ILE A 181 7.48 9.89 2.00
N ALA A 182 6.20 9.73 1.64
CA ALA A 182 5.08 9.96 2.55
C ALA A 182 4.71 8.68 3.32
N GLY A 183 5.54 8.29 4.30
CA GLY A 183 5.25 7.23 5.28
C GLY A 183 5.23 5.79 4.74
N ASP A 184 5.06 4.86 5.68
CA ASP A 184 4.99 3.40 5.48
C ASP A 184 6.14 2.87 4.61
N ILE A 185 7.38 3.19 4.99
CA ILE A 185 8.55 2.52 4.42
C ILE A 185 8.59 1.08 4.93
N ILE A 186 8.29 0.89 6.21
CA ILE A 186 8.43 -0.37 6.95
C ILE A 186 7.06 -1.01 7.12
N ASP A 187 6.91 -2.29 6.79
CA ASP A 187 5.60 -2.97 6.85
C ASP A 187 5.12 -3.28 8.27
N GLY A 188 5.97 -3.76 9.16
CA GLY A 188 5.47 -4.23 10.47
C GLY A 188 6.44 -5.09 11.27
N SER A 189 7.55 -5.51 10.67
CA SER A 189 8.65 -6.15 11.39
C SER A 189 9.98 -5.61 10.92
N MET A 190 10.84 -5.25 11.87
CA MET A 190 12.22 -4.83 11.61
C MET A 190 13.15 -6.00 11.26
N ARG A 191 12.73 -7.24 11.49
CA ARG A 191 13.57 -8.43 11.30
C ARG A 191 14.05 -8.60 9.85
N PRO A 192 13.19 -8.69 8.82
CA PRO A 192 13.65 -8.82 7.43
C PRO A 192 14.56 -7.66 7.01
N LEU A 193 14.26 -6.43 7.44
CA LEU A 193 15.06 -5.24 7.14
C LEU A 193 16.49 -5.36 7.69
N LYS A 194 16.64 -5.89 8.91
CA LYS A 194 17.92 -6.09 9.58
C LYS A 194 18.70 -7.27 8.99
N GLU A 195 18.06 -8.44 8.88
CA GLU A 195 18.70 -9.66 8.37
C GLU A 195 19.16 -9.49 6.91
N GLU A 196 18.35 -8.83 6.08
CA GLU A 196 18.70 -8.59 4.68
C GLU A 196 19.49 -7.28 4.48
N ARG A 197 19.71 -6.47 5.52
CA ARG A 197 20.42 -5.17 5.46
C ARG A 197 19.80 -4.21 4.43
N MET A 198 18.46 -4.10 4.42
CA MET A 198 17.73 -3.32 3.41
C MET A 198 18.07 -1.82 3.40
N TYR A 199 18.59 -1.27 4.49
CA TYR A 199 19.03 0.12 4.57
C TYR A 199 20.14 0.44 3.54
N GLU A 200 20.95 -0.55 3.15
CA GLU A 200 22.00 -0.39 2.13
C GLU A 200 21.44 0.00 0.76
N GLU A 201 20.23 -0.43 0.45
CA GLU A 201 19.60 -0.09 -0.83
C GLU A 201 19.20 1.38 -0.88
N PHE A 202 18.72 1.95 0.23
CA PHE A 202 18.40 3.38 0.30
C PHE A 202 19.65 4.26 0.21
N LEU A 203 20.79 3.80 0.71
CA LEU A 203 22.08 4.51 0.58
C LEU A 203 22.55 4.64 -0.88
N ARG A 204 21.98 3.86 -1.81
CA ARG A 204 22.24 3.99 -3.25
C ARG A 204 21.44 5.12 -3.90
N LEU A 205 20.46 5.72 -3.23
CA LEU A 205 19.72 6.85 -3.78
C LEU A 205 20.66 8.05 -3.98
N GLU A 206 20.65 8.62 -5.18
CA GLU A 206 21.62 9.64 -5.60
C GLU A 206 21.23 11.06 -5.19
N ALA A 207 20.04 11.23 -4.58
CA ALA A 207 19.50 12.52 -4.17
C ALA A 207 19.10 12.52 -2.69
N PRO A 208 19.09 13.69 -2.01
CA PRO A 208 18.62 13.80 -0.63
C PRO A 208 17.19 13.29 -0.48
N VAL A 209 16.96 12.43 0.52
CA VAL A 209 15.65 11.82 0.80
C VAL A 209 15.04 12.42 2.06
N TYR A 210 13.79 12.86 1.97
CA TYR A 210 13.01 13.37 3.09
C TYR A 210 11.77 12.49 3.26
N ALA A 211 11.47 12.10 4.49
CA ALA A 211 10.33 11.24 4.77
C ALA A 211 9.59 11.66 6.05
N CYS A 212 8.30 11.33 6.13
CA CYS A 212 7.56 11.29 7.39
C CYS A 212 7.30 9.83 7.80
N LEU A 213 6.79 9.64 9.02
CA LEU A 213 6.31 8.33 9.49
C LEU A 213 4.92 8.04 8.89
N GLY A 214 4.64 6.77 8.65
CA GLY A 214 3.29 6.24 8.51
C GLY A 214 2.86 5.47 9.74
N ASN A 215 1.70 4.80 9.66
CA ASN A 215 1.16 4.05 10.79
C ASN A 215 1.90 2.73 11.02
N HIS A 216 2.52 2.15 9.98
CA HIS A 216 3.21 0.87 10.10
C HIS A 216 4.54 0.97 10.85
N GLU A 217 5.22 2.13 10.84
CA GLU A 217 6.38 2.36 11.70
C GLU A 217 6.03 2.30 13.21
N PHE A 218 4.79 2.64 13.59
CA PHE A 218 4.31 2.47 14.96
C PHE A 218 4.07 0.99 15.30
N TYR A 219 3.63 0.19 14.32
CA TYR A 219 3.41 -1.25 14.50
C TYR A 219 4.74 -2.02 14.59
N ALA A 220 5.75 -1.61 13.83
CA ALA A 220 7.06 -2.27 13.76
C ALA A 220 7.98 -2.03 14.98
N GLY A 221 7.62 -1.09 15.86
CA GLY A 221 8.45 -0.68 17.00
C GLY A 221 9.19 0.65 16.75
N HIS A 222 8.49 1.75 17.03
CA HIS A 222 8.88 3.13 16.73
C HIS A 222 10.36 3.52 17.00
N PRO A 223 11.04 3.07 18.08
CA PRO A 223 12.47 3.40 18.28
C PRO A 223 13.41 2.76 17.25
N GLU A 224 13.15 1.51 16.85
CA GLU A 224 13.99 0.78 15.90
C GLU A 224 13.81 1.32 14.48
N ALA A 225 12.58 1.72 14.14
CA ALA A 225 12.28 2.39 12.88
C ALA A 225 13.17 3.64 12.71
N LYS A 226 13.24 4.53 13.72
CA LYS A 226 14.06 5.75 13.64
C LYS A 226 15.54 5.47 13.36
N GLN A 227 16.09 4.42 13.96
CA GLN A 227 17.47 4.02 13.71
C GLN A 227 17.66 3.54 12.27
N PHE A 228 16.70 2.78 11.71
CA PHE A 228 16.74 2.37 10.32
C PHE A 228 16.75 3.56 9.35
N TYR A 229 15.91 4.58 9.55
CA TYR A 229 15.92 5.78 8.70
C TYR A 229 17.29 6.47 8.71
N LYS A 230 17.92 6.55 9.89
CA LYS A 230 19.27 7.11 10.02
C LYS A 230 20.31 6.27 9.26
N ASP A 231 20.29 4.96 9.41
CA ASP A 231 21.22 4.04 8.75
C ASP A 231 21.01 4.01 7.23
N ALA A 232 19.77 4.24 6.77
CA ALA A 232 19.38 4.34 5.37
C ALA A 232 19.73 5.69 4.72
N GLY A 233 20.27 6.66 5.48
CA GLY A 233 20.58 8.01 4.97
C GLY A 233 19.32 8.85 4.68
N ILE A 234 18.16 8.49 5.24
CA ILE A 234 16.89 9.18 5.02
C ILE A 234 16.71 10.23 6.11
N ARG A 235 16.44 11.48 5.71
CA ARG A 235 16.08 12.54 6.65
C ARG A 235 14.62 12.39 7.06
N LEU A 236 14.42 11.66 8.15
CA LEU A 236 13.12 11.51 8.80
C LEU A 236 12.71 12.80 9.51
N LEU A 237 11.51 13.28 9.21
CA LEU A 237 10.90 14.49 9.76
C LEU A 237 9.67 14.11 10.59
N ILE A 238 9.70 14.40 11.88
CA ILE A 238 8.61 14.09 12.83
C ILE A 238 8.17 15.38 13.51
N ASP A 239 7.11 16.01 13.00
CA ASP A 239 6.69 17.35 13.42
C ASP A 239 7.84 18.37 13.33
N GLU A 240 8.60 18.26 12.23
CA GLU A 240 9.82 19.01 11.92
C GLU A 240 9.80 19.49 10.46
N ALA A 241 10.65 20.47 10.16
CA ALA A 241 10.80 21.03 8.83
C ALA A 241 12.26 21.05 8.37
N ALA A 242 12.45 20.87 7.07
CA ALA A 242 13.72 21.06 6.37
C ALA A 242 13.57 22.14 5.31
N VAL A 243 14.65 22.85 5.02
CA VAL A 243 14.68 23.89 3.98
C VAL A 243 15.63 23.46 2.87
N ILE A 244 15.19 23.59 1.62
CA ILE A 244 15.99 23.38 0.41
C ILE A 244 16.18 24.74 -0.28
N ASP A 245 17.43 25.07 -0.60
CA ASP A 245 17.84 26.29 -1.34
C ASP A 245 17.17 27.59 -0.86
N SER A 246 16.92 27.69 0.45
CA SER A 246 16.22 28.80 1.11
C SER A 246 14.81 29.12 0.61
N SER A 247 14.27 28.41 -0.38
CA SER A 247 13.03 28.74 -1.10
C SER A 247 11.93 27.69 -0.95
N ILE A 248 12.28 26.45 -0.62
CA ILE A 248 11.36 25.34 -0.41
C ILE A 248 11.44 24.87 1.04
N VAL A 249 10.29 24.66 1.69
CA VAL A 249 10.18 24.08 3.03
C VAL A 249 9.46 22.74 2.91
N ILE A 250 10.13 21.67 3.35
CA ILE A 250 9.53 20.34 3.49
C ILE A 250 9.17 20.15 4.96
N VAL A 251 7.90 19.97 5.24
CA VAL A 251 7.39 19.69 6.58
C VAL A 251 7.01 18.21 6.65
N GLY A 252 7.61 17.46 7.55
CA GLY A 252 7.12 16.12 7.88
C GLY A 252 6.31 16.18 9.16
N ARG A 253 5.03 15.84 9.07
CA ARG A 253 4.15 15.75 10.22
C ARG A 253 4.21 14.34 10.79
N ASP A 254 4.22 14.21 12.12
CA ASP A 254 4.14 12.89 12.76
C ASP A 254 2.83 12.19 12.35
N ASP A 255 2.79 10.87 12.35
CA ASP A 255 1.62 10.12 11.86
C ASP A 255 0.38 10.33 12.76
N ARG A 256 -0.83 10.21 12.18
CA ARG A 256 -2.11 10.32 12.91
C ARG A 256 -2.23 9.32 14.07
N THR A 257 -1.52 8.19 14.01
CA THR A 257 -1.46 7.20 15.09
C THR A 257 -0.95 7.82 16.40
N ASN A 258 -0.07 8.83 16.34
CA ASN A 258 0.27 9.62 17.50
C ASN A 258 -0.77 10.73 17.75
N MET A 259 -1.64 10.52 18.74
CA MET A 259 -2.66 11.49 19.15
C MET A 259 -2.09 12.85 19.62
N HIS A 260 -0.79 12.91 19.94
CA HIS A 260 -0.11 14.13 20.38
C HIS A 260 0.65 14.86 19.26
N ARG A 261 0.50 14.43 17.99
CA ARG A 261 1.11 15.10 16.82
C ARG A 261 0.75 16.59 16.77
N LYS A 262 1.70 17.43 16.35
CA LYS A 262 1.46 18.88 16.17
C LYS A 262 0.48 19.12 15.03
N SER A 263 -0.25 20.23 15.10
CA SER A 263 -1.08 20.67 13.98
C SER A 263 -0.22 21.24 12.85
N VAL A 264 -0.63 21.03 11.60
CA VAL A 264 0.07 21.57 10.42
C VAL A 264 0.29 23.07 10.51
N LYS A 265 -0.70 23.83 11.03
CA LYS A 265 -0.59 25.28 11.26
C LYS A 265 0.59 25.68 12.16
N ARG A 266 0.99 24.84 13.13
CA ARG A 266 2.16 25.10 14.00
C ARG A 266 3.49 24.76 13.34
N LEU A 267 3.46 23.96 12.27
CA LEU A 267 4.62 23.44 11.57
C LEU A 267 4.97 24.20 10.30
N VAL A 268 4.14 25.16 9.89
CA VAL A 268 4.36 26.01 8.71
C VAL A 268 4.95 27.35 9.19
N PRO A 269 6.28 27.52 9.18
CA PRO A 269 6.94 28.65 9.85
C PRO A 269 6.93 29.94 9.02
N ASP A 270 7.01 29.83 7.69
CA ASP A 270 7.21 30.95 6.77
C ASP A 270 6.47 30.73 5.46
N ARG A 271 5.42 31.53 5.25
CA ARG A 271 4.55 31.45 4.07
C ARG A 271 5.16 32.10 2.82
N SER A 272 6.32 32.75 2.92
CA SER A 272 7.02 33.32 1.75
C SER A 272 7.71 32.27 0.88
N LYS A 273 7.91 31.05 1.41
CA LYS A 273 8.55 29.91 0.75
C LYS A 273 7.53 28.89 0.27
N TYR A 274 7.87 28.10 -0.76
CA TYR A 274 7.02 27.02 -1.24
C TYR A 274 7.03 25.87 -0.23
N ILE A 275 5.87 25.57 0.35
CA ILE A 275 5.69 24.63 1.46
C ILE A 275 5.11 23.32 0.92
N ILE A 276 5.88 22.25 1.10
CA ILE A 276 5.47 20.88 0.85
C ILE A 276 5.26 20.19 2.21
N VAL A 277 4.07 19.63 2.44
CA VAL A 277 3.77 18.82 3.63
C VAL A 277 3.77 17.34 3.26
N LEU A 278 4.51 16.54 4.03
CA LEU A 278 4.40 15.08 4.06
C LEU A 278 3.49 14.72 5.24
N ASP A 279 2.28 14.26 4.95
CA ASP A 279 1.31 13.79 5.94
C ASP A 279 0.76 12.46 5.43
N HIS A 280 1.17 11.35 6.05
CA HIS A 280 0.96 10.02 5.49
C HIS A 280 -0.52 9.68 5.28
N GLN A 281 -1.39 10.00 6.25
CA GLN A 281 -2.82 9.71 6.16
C GLN A 281 -3.60 10.94 5.65
N PRO A 282 -4.33 10.86 4.52
CA PRO A 282 -4.99 12.00 3.89
C PRO A 282 -6.32 12.39 4.57
N TYR A 283 -6.27 12.64 5.87
CA TYR A 283 -7.38 13.16 6.66
C TYR A 283 -7.26 14.66 6.89
N ASP A 284 -8.40 15.33 7.08
CA ASP A 284 -8.47 16.74 7.45
C ASP A 284 -7.69 17.66 6.49
N LEU A 285 -7.82 17.42 5.17
CA LEU A 285 -7.11 18.15 4.10
C LEU A 285 -7.36 19.67 4.17
N ASN A 286 -8.50 20.07 4.74
CA ASN A 286 -8.82 21.47 5.03
C ASN A 286 -7.78 22.16 5.93
N LEU A 287 -7.17 21.45 6.88
CA LEU A 287 -6.21 22.05 7.80
C LEU A 287 -4.93 22.51 7.09
N SER A 288 -4.51 21.79 6.04
CA SER A 288 -3.35 22.18 5.23
C SER A 288 -3.67 23.40 4.36
N GLU A 289 -4.88 23.46 3.81
CA GLU A 289 -5.36 24.63 3.07
C GLU A 289 -5.43 25.88 3.95
N GLU A 290 -6.07 25.79 5.12
CA GLU A 290 -6.14 26.87 6.11
C GLU A 290 -4.75 27.31 6.62
N ALA A 291 -3.78 26.39 6.64
CA ALA A 291 -2.40 26.66 7.02
C ALA A 291 -1.58 27.36 5.91
N GLY A 292 -2.10 27.45 4.68
CA GLY A 292 -1.40 28.08 3.55
C GLY A 292 -0.30 27.20 2.96
N VAL A 293 -0.47 25.87 3.01
CA VAL A 293 0.40 24.89 2.36
C VAL A 293 0.24 25.00 0.84
N ASP A 294 1.32 24.88 0.07
CA ASP A 294 1.21 24.90 -1.40
C ASP A 294 0.93 23.49 -1.94
N PHE A 295 1.61 22.49 -1.39
CA PHE A 295 1.46 21.10 -1.79
C PHE A 295 1.50 20.14 -0.60
N GLN A 296 0.65 19.10 -0.62
CA GLN A 296 0.73 17.98 0.33
C GLN A 296 0.82 16.65 -0.41
N LEU A 297 1.78 15.83 0.02
CA LEU A 297 1.91 14.43 -0.37
C LEU A 297 1.40 13.53 0.75
N SER A 298 0.53 12.59 0.40
CA SER A 298 -0.01 11.56 1.29
C SER A 298 0.05 10.18 0.64
N GLY A 299 -0.07 9.13 1.46
CA GLY A 299 -0.11 7.72 1.06
C GLY A 299 -1.27 7.00 1.75
N HIS A 300 -0.99 5.86 2.39
CA HIS A 300 -1.84 5.13 3.34
C HIS A 300 -3.03 4.38 2.75
N THR A 301 -3.75 5.00 1.80
CA THR A 301 -5.03 4.48 1.34
C THR A 301 -4.87 3.26 0.44
N HIS A 302 -3.73 3.13 -0.24
CA HIS A 302 -3.45 2.21 -1.35
C HIS A 302 -4.50 2.23 -2.48
N ARG A 303 -5.42 3.20 -2.48
CA ARG A 303 -6.71 3.10 -3.17
C ARG A 303 -7.42 1.74 -2.94
N GLY A 304 -7.27 1.17 -1.75
CA GLY A 304 -7.82 -0.13 -1.37
C GLY A 304 -7.11 -1.37 -1.94
N GLN A 305 -6.02 -1.21 -2.70
CA GLN A 305 -5.18 -2.27 -3.32
C GLN A 305 -5.87 -3.17 -4.35
N VAL A 306 -7.10 -3.61 -4.12
CA VAL A 306 -7.90 -4.41 -5.05
C VAL A 306 -9.33 -3.88 -5.13
N TRP A 307 -9.95 -3.99 -6.29
CA TRP A 307 -11.39 -3.87 -6.45
C TRP A 307 -12.09 -5.06 -5.74
N PRO A 308 -13.25 -4.88 -5.10
CA PRO A 308 -14.02 -3.64 -4.92
C PRO A 308 -13.65 -2.85 -3.66
N ILE A 309 -12.59 -3.23 -2.92
CA ILE A 309 -12.15 -2.49 -1.73
C ILE A 309 -11.81 -1.05 -2.08
N SER A 310 -11.27 -0.81 -3.29
CA SER A 310 -11.07 0.52 -3.84
C SER A 310 -12.32 1.40 -3.79
N TRP A 311 -13.51 0.87 -4.08
CA TRP A 311 -14.75 1.63 -3.99
C TRP A 311 -15.09 2.01 -2.56
N ILE A 312 -14.82 1.12 -1.59
CA ILE A 312 -15.03 1.42 -0.17
C ILE A 312 -14.08 2.56 0.24
N THR A 313 -12.80 2.47 -0.14
CA THR A 313 -11.80 3.50 0.12
C THR A 313 -12.20 4.84 -0.50
N ASP A 314 -12.68 4.85 -1.75
CA ASP A 314 -13.16 6.05 -2.45
C ASP A 314 -14.36 6.72 -1.73
N HIS A 315 -15.14 5.98 -0.95
CA HIS A 315 -16.25 6.53 -0.14
C HIS A 315 -15.81 7.01 1.25
N VAL A 316 -14.72 6.47 1.79
CA VAL A 316 -14.24 6.77 3.14
C VAL A 316 -13.39 8.05 3.19
N TYR A 317 -12.61 8.32 2.14
CA TYR A 317 -11.68 9.44 2.09
C TYR A 317 -12.19 10.55 1.17
N GLU A 318 -11.92 11.82 1.52
CA GLU A 318 -12.19 12.98 0.64
C GLU A 318 -11.43 12.83 -0.69
N CYS A 319 -10.18 12.39 -0.62
CA CYS A 319 -9.38 11.96 -1.75
C CYS A 319 -8.68 10.66 -1.38
N SER A 320 -9.04 9.57 -2.04
CA SER A 320 -8.44 8.25 -1.83
C SER A 320 -7.20 8.02 -2.69
N TRP A 321 -7.06 8.70 -3.83
CA TRP A 321 -5.95 8.54 -4.76
C TRP A 321 -5.90 9.66 -5.80
N GLY A 322 -4.69 10.02 -6.24
CA GLY A 322 -4.42 10.94 -7.34
C GLY A 322 -4.35 12.40 -6.90
N SER A 323 -4.40 13.30 -7.87
CA SER A 323 -4.39 14.75 -7.64
C SER A 323 -5.72 15.24 -7.08
N HIS A 324 -5.65 16.12 -6.09
CA HIS A 324 -6.80 16.85 -5.53
C HIS A 324 -6.43 18.31 -5.29
N GLN A 325 -7.42 19.19 -5.32
CA GLN A 325 -7.21 20.63 -5.13
C GLN A 325 -8.21 21.14 -4.09
N ARG A 326 -7.71 21.90 -3.11
CA ARG A 326 -8.56 22.64 -2.19
C ARG A 326 -8.02 24.07 -2.07
N GLY A 327 -8.83 25.06 -2.43
CA GLY A 327 -8.37 26.45 -2.46
C GLY A 327 -7.14 26.59 -3.37
N GLN A 328 -6.03 27.08 -2.82
CA GLN A 328 -4.73 27.17 -3.52
C GLN A 328 -3.81 25.98 -3.24
N THR A 329 -4.17 25.06 -2.33
CA THR A 329 -3.34 23.91 -1.97
C THR A 329 -3.60 22.74 -2.90
N GLN A 330 -2.53 22.23 -3.50
CA GLN A 330 -2.51 20.98 -4.26
C GLN A 330 -2.25 19.80 -3.34
N PHE A 331 -2.90 18.68 -3.61
CA PHE A 331 -2.70 17.42 -2.91
C PHE A 331 -2.40 16.33 -3.91
N TYR A 332 -1.55 15.38 -3.53
CA TYR A 332 -1.44 14.12 -4.22
C TYR A 332 -1.50 12.97 -3.20
N VAL A 333 -2.50 12.10 -3.36
CA VAL A 333 -2.62 10.88 -2.56
C VAL A 333 -2.11 9.72 -3.39
N SER A 334 -0.94 9.21 -3.03
CA SER A 334 -0.30 8.09 -3.71
C SER A 334 -1.04 6.79 -3.38
N SER A 335 -1.22 5.93 -4.40
CA SER A 335 -1.70 4.56 -4.17
C SER A 335 -0.59 3.62 -3.66
N GLY A 336 0.64 4.11 -3.51
CA GLY A 336 1.79 3.38 -2.98
C GLY A 336 2.64 2.73 -4.07
N ILE A 337 3.96 2.78 -3.90
CA ILE A 337 4.89 2.04 -4.76
C ILE A 337 4.86 0.55 -4.44
N GLY A 338 4.80 0.20 -3.14
CA GLY A 338 4.64 -1.15 -2.64
C GLY A 338 3.18 -1.54 -2.46
N ILE A 339 2.96 -2.53 -1.62
CA ILE A 339 1.66 -3.07 -1.18
C ILE A 339 1.81 -3.63 0.23
N TRP A 340 0.70 -3.80 0.95
CA TRP A 340 0.64 -4.55 2.20
C TRP A 340 0.08 -5.96 1.93
N GLY A 341 0.77 -7.00 2.41
CA GLY A 341 0.33 -8.39 2.26
C GLY A 341 0.45 -8.97 0.84
N GLY A 342 -0.65 -9.51 0.31
CA GLY A 342 -0.68 -10.24 -0.96
C GLY A 342 -0.38 -9.36 -2.17
N ARG A 343 0.56 -9.79 -3.03
CA ARG A 343 1.15 -9.01 -4.15
C ARG A 343 0.22 -8.90 -5.36
N PHE A 344 -0.92 -8.26 -5.19
CA PHE A 344 -1.93 -8.07 -6.23
C PHE A 344 -2.42 -6.62 -6.30
N ARG A 345 -2.43 -6.05 -7.51
CA ARG A 345 -3.10 -4.79 -7.85
C ARG A 345 -4.19 -5.08 -8.87
N ILE A 346 -5.45 -5.20 -8.43
CA ILE A 346 -6.59 -5.50 -9.30
C ILE A 346 -7.51 -4.30 -9.32
N GLY A 347 -7.69 -3.65 -10.47
CA GLY A 347 -8.48 -2.40 -10.55
C GLY A 347 -7.85 -1.19 -9.84
N THR A 348 -6.59 -1.31 -9.42
CA THR A 348 -5.76 -0.24 -8.85
C THR A 348 -4.35 -0.33 -9.45
N GLN A 349 -3.45 0.58 -9.07
CA GLN A 349 -2.11 0.69 -9.66
C GLN A 349 -1.07 0.93 -8.56
N SER A 350 0.11 0.31 -8.68
CA SER A 350 1.30 0.75 -7.94
C SER A 350 2.02 1.82 -8.73
N GLU A 351 2.43 2.90 -8.08
CA GLU A 351 2.96 4.08 -8.76
C GLU A 351 4.05 4.80 -7.97
N TYR A 352 4.76 5.68 -8.68
CA TYR A 352 5.61 6.72 -8.11
C TYR A 352 5.43 7.99 -8.95
N VAL A 353 5.51 9.14 -8.31
CA VAL A 353 5.25 10.43 -8.95
C VAL A 353 6.57 11.09 -9.28
N VAL A 354 6.65 11.69 -10.46
CA VAL A 354 7.78 12.52 -10.85
C VAL A 354 7.25 13.91 -11.14
N ALA A 355 7.50 14.81 -10.20
CA ALA A 355 7.01 16.17 -10.24
C ALA A 355 8.08 17.12 -10.78
N THR A 356 7.66 18.04 -11.65
CA THR A 356 8.43 19.22 -12.02
C THR A 356 7.89 20.40 -11.21
N LEU A 357 8.72 20.97 -10.33
CA LEU A 357 8.39 22.15 -9.54
C LEU A 357 9.06 23.39 -10.12
N ARG A 358 8.26 24.35 -10.56
CA ARG A 358 8.74 25.60 -11.19
C ARG A 358 7.92 26.81 -10.77
N SER A 359 8.52 28.00 -10.86
CA SER A 359 7.80 29.25 -10.66
C SER A 359 6.86 29.55 -11.83
N ASN A 360 5.74 30.23 -11.56
CA ASN A 360 4.78 30.66 -12.58
C ASN A 360 5.33 31.66 -13.61
N ASN A 361 6.48 32.29 -13.32
CA ASN A 361 7.02 33.42 -14.06
C ASN A 361 8.27 33.09 -14.90
N ILE A 362 8.41 31.84 -15.37
CA ILE A 362 9.48 31.44 -16.30
C ILE A 362 8.89 31.22 -17.69
#